data_AF-A0AAN4IF56-F1
#
_entry.id   AF-A0AAN4IF56-F1
#
_cell.length_a   1.000
_cell.length_b   1.000
_cell.length_c   1.000
_cell.angle_alpha   90.00
_cell.angle_beta   90.00
_cell.angle_gamma   90.00
#
_symmetry.space_group_name_H-M   'P 1'
#
loop_
_entity.id
_entity.type
_entity.pdbx_description
1 polymer ?
#
loop_
_entity_poly.entity_id
_entity_poly.type
_entity_poly.pdbx_seq_one_letter_code
_entity_poly.pdbx_strand_id
1 'polypeptide(L)'
;MRYSTYQSIYEPINSELVKSNIGNYKKVLARFKISSWMLKVAITSMIIFIGCSTVLTVFAGNENDVLPGGKIAVSQGETLWSISLEHKPTNMDTRIYIEAIKKVNQLHTTSIQVGQVLALPQFAE
;
A
#
# COMPACT_ATOMS: atom_id res chain seq x y z
N MET A 1 -67.54 16.92 -12.86
CA MET A 1 -66.39 17.38 -12.06
C MET A 1 -65.25 16.37 -12.21
N ARG A 2 -64.32 16.58 -13.16
CA ARG A 2 -63.18 15.67 -13.42
C ARG A 2 -61.96 16.49 -13.86
N TYR A 3 -61.33 17.22 -12.93
CA TYR A 3 -60.17 18.07 -13.28
C TYR A 3 -59.05 18.15 -12.23
N SER A 4 -59.08 17.37 -11.14
CA SER A 4 -58.04 17.45 -10.08
C SER A 4 -56.87 16.48 -10.23
N THR A 5 -56.94 15.48 -11.13
CA THR A 5 -55.94 14.39 -11.19
C THR A 5 -54.69 14.73 -12.02
N TYR A 6 -54.76 15.71 -12.94
CA TYR A 6 -53.63 16.03 -13.82
C TYR A 6 -52.63 17.04 -13.25
N GLN A 7 -52.95 17.69 -12.13
CA GLN A 7 -52.16 18.81 -11.62
C GLN A 7 -50.96 18.36 -10.76
N SER A 8 -50.97 17.14 -10.21
CA SER A 8 -49.88 16.64 -9.35
C SER A 8 -48.64 16.15 -10.10
N ILE A 9 -48.72 15.95 -11.41
CA ILE A 9 -47.59 15.51 -12.25
C ILE A 9 -46.75 16.72 -12.75
N TYR A 10 -47.33 17.93 -12.66
CA TYR A 10 -46.68 19.19 -13.04
C TYR A 10 -46.33 20.07 -11.84
N GLU A 11 -46.48 19.58 -10.60
CA GLU A 11 -45.83 20.25 -9.48
C GLU A 11 -44.32 20.21 -9.74
N PRO A 12 -43.66 21.36 -9.99
CA PRO A 12 -42.23 21.36 -10.17
C PRO A 12 -41.65 20.90 -8.83
N ILE A 13 -41.12 19.67 -8.80
CA ILE A 13 -40.39 19.10 -7.65
C ILE A 13 -39.56 20.24 -7.07
N ASN A 14 -40.05 20.77 -5.94
CA ASN A 14 -39.54 21.90 -5.16
C ASN A 14 -38.09 22.27 -5.54
N SER A 15 -37.97 23.00 -6.66
CA SER A 15 -36.68 23.28 -7.29
C SER A 15 -35.79 24.13 -6.37
N GLU A 16 -36.40 24.76 -5.37
CA GLU A 16 -35.75 25.50 -4.28
C GLU A 16 -34.94 24.59 -3.33
N LEU A 17 -35.40 23.38 -3.03
CA LEU A 17 -34.63 22.42 -2.21
C LEU A 17 -33.43 21.86 -2.98
N VAL A 18 -33.58 21.66 -4.29
CA VAL A 18 -32.48 21.23 -5.17
C VAL A 18 -31.48 22.37 -5.40
N LYS A 19 -31.98 23.62 -5.57
CA LYS A 19 -31.14 24.82 -5.74
C LYS A 19 -30.37 25.20 -4.48
N SER A 20 -30.95 25.05 -3.29
CA SER A 20 -30.31 25.49 -2.04
C SER A 20 -29.08 24.65 -1.70
N ASN A 21 -29.17 23.32 -1.90
CA ASN A 21 -28.03 22.43 -1.73
C ASN A 21 -26.92 22.79 -2.74
N ILE A 22 -27.24 22.89 -4.04
CA ILE A 22 -26.26 23.26 -5.08
C ILE A 22 -25.65 24.66 -4.87
N GLY A 23 -26.46 25.62 -4.42
CA GLY A 23 -26.04 26.99 -4.12
C GLY A 23 -25.06 27.07 -2.96
N ASN A 24 -25.26 26.25 -1.92
CA ASN A 24 -24.35 26.19 -0.77
C ASN A 24 -22.98 25.63 -1.16
N TYR A 25 -22.91 24.57 -1.98
CA TYR A 25 -21.64 24.04 -2.44
C TYR A 25 -20.88 25.06 -3.29
N LYS A 26 -21.57 25.79 -4.19
CA LYS A 26 -20.96 26.87 -4.98
C LYS A 26 -20.49 28.04 -4.11
N LYS A 27 -21.19 28.35 -3.02
CA LYS A 27 -20.81 29.44 -2.09
C LYS A 27 -19.59 29.08 -1.24
N VAL A 28 -19.45 27.81 -0.84
CA VAL A 28 -18.25 27.29 -0.18
C VAL A 28 -17.06 27.26 -1.14
N LEU A 29 -17.26 26.81 -2.37
CA LEU A 29 -16.24 26.81 -3.44
C LEU A 29 -15.82 28.22 -3.86
N ALA A 30 -16.75 29.18 -3.94
CA ALA A 30 -16.48 30.55 -4.34
C ALA A 30 -15.77 31.39 -3.25
N ARG A 31 -15.82 30.98 -1.97
CA ARG A 31 -15.02 31.60 -0.91
C ARG A 31 -13.54 31.29 -1.04
N PHE A 32 -13.21 30.12 -1.58
CA PHE A 32 -11.86 29.75 -1.93
C PHE A 32 -11.57 30.26 -3.34
N LYS A 33 -11.15 31.53 -3.44
CA LYS A 33 -10.57 32.11 -4.68
C LYS A 33 -9.20 31.47 -4.93
N ILE A 34 -9.20 30.17 -5.21
CA ILE A 34 -8.00 29.36 -5.44
C ILE A 34 -7.41 29.83 -6.75
N SER A 35 -6.27 30.51 -6.66
CA SER A 35 -5.46 30.82 -7.84
C SER A 35 -5.13 29.50 -8.54
N SER A 36 -5.37 29.44 -9.86
CA SER A 36 -5.13 28.23 -10.67
C SER A 36 -3.69 27.72 -10.55
N TRP A 37 -2.75 28.62 -10.23
CA TRP A 37 -1.36 28.31 -9.95
C TRP A 37 -1.16 27.60 -8.60
N MET A 38 -1.86 28.03 -7.55
CA MET A 38 -1.80 27.37 -6.24
C MET A 38 -2.45 25.98 -6.27
N LEU A 39 -3.52 25.81 -7.06
CA LEU A 39 -4.14 24.49 -7.27
C LEU A 39 -3.16 23.51 -7.93
N LYS A 40 -2.43 23.96 -8.96
CA LYS A 40 -1.42 23.14 -9.63
C LYS A 40 -0.30 22.72 -8.67
N VAL A 41 0.23 23.65 -7.87
CA VAL A 41 1.27 23.36 -6.88
C VAL A 41 0.76 22.37 -5.81
N ALA A 42 -0.47 22.55 -5.33
CA ALA A 42 -1.08 21.65 -4.34
C ALA A 42 -1.22 20.23 -4.89
N ILE A 43 -1.72 20.06 -6.12
CA ILE A 43 -1.87 18.76 -6.78
C ILE A 43 -0.50 18.09 -6.97
N THR A 44 0.50 18.81 -7.44
CA THR A 44 1.87 18.27 -7.59
C THR A 44 2.45 17.86 -6.24
N SER A 45 2.28 18.65 -5.18
CA SER A 45 2.77 18.31 -3.84
C SER A 45 2.11 17.04 -3.28
N MET A 46 0.80 16.87 -3.49
CA MET A 46 0.06 15.72 -2.99
C MET A 46 0.53 14.41 -3.66
N ILE A 47 0.84 14.46 -4.97
CA ILE A 47 1.43 13.32 -5.69
C ILE A 47 2.81 12.96 -5.12
N ILE A 48 3.64 13.96 -4.80
CA ILE A 48 4.97 13.75 -4.20
C ILE A 48 4.84 13.14 -2.80
N PHE A 49 3.91 13.60 -1.96
CA PHE A 49 3.70 13.03 -0.63
C PHE A 49 3.23 11.57 -0.68
N ILE A 50 2.31 11.24 -1.59
CA ILE A 50 1.83 9.86 -1.80
C ILE A 50 2.99 8.97 -2.28
N GLY A 51 3.79 9.44 -3.24
CA GLY A 51 4.94 8.71 -3.76
C GLY A 51 6.13 8.59 -2.81
N CYS A 52 6.32 9.55 -1.90
CA CYS A 52 7.41 9.54 -0.92
C CYS A 52 7.11 8.57 0.24
N SER A 53 5.84 8.46 0.64
CA SER A 53 5.41 7.57 1.73
C SER A 53 5.73 6.09 1.47
N THR A 54 5.58 5.63 0.23
CA THR A 54 5.83 4.22 -0.14
C THR A 54 7.31 3.81 -0.02
N VAL A 55 8.23 4.76 -0.16
CA VAL A 55 9.67 4.48 -0.05
C VAL A 55 10.05 4.27 1.41
N LEU A 56 9.45 5.00 2.36
CA LEU A 56 9.82 4.88 3.77
C LEU A 56 9.27 3.60 4.42
N THR A 57 8.10 3.12 3.99
CA THR A 57 7.52 1.89 4.57
C THR A 57 8.26 0.61 4.20
N VAL A 58 8.97 0.57 3.07
CA VAL A 58 9.80 -0.58 2.69
C VAL A 58 11.16 -0.60 3.40
N PHE A 59 11.64 0.55 3.89
CA PHE A 59 12.92 0.69 4.60
C PHE A 59 12.77 0.68 6.13
N ALA A 60 11.57 0.87 6.68
CA ALA A 60 11.30 0.69 8.10
C ALA A 60 11.35 -0.80 8.45
N GLY A 61 12.57 -1.31 8.62
CA GLY A 61 12.86 -2.65 9.10
C GLY A 61 12.12 -2.90 10.42
N ASN A 62 11.26 -3.91 10.40
CA ASN A 62 10.56 -4.41 11.56
C ASN A 62 11.59 -4.75 12.66
N GLU A 63 11.40 -4.13 13.83
CA GLU A 63 12.14 -4.13 15.11
C GLU A 63 12.52 -5.50 15.74
N ASN A 64 12.51 -6.58 14.96
CA ASN A 64 13.11 -7.85 15.34
C ASN A 64 14.40 -7.96 14.52
N ASP A 65 15.54 -7.61 15.12
CA ASP A 65 16.90 -7.58 14.56
C ASP A 65 17.24 -8.82 13.73
N VAL A 66 16.80 -8.81 12.48
CA VAL A 66 17.21 -9.73 11.44
C VAL A 66 17.65 -8.83 10.32
N LEU A 67 18.91 -8.42 10.38
CA LEU A 67 19.50 -7.62 9.32
C LEU A 67 19.48 -8.46 8.05
N PRO A 68 18.97 -7.93 6.92
CA PRO A 68 19.09 -8.63 5.65
C PRO A 68 20.58 -8.70 5.31
N GLY A 69 21.15 -9.90 5.47
CA GLY A 69 22.52 -10.23 5.14
C GLY A 69 22.72 -10.41 3.63
N GLY A 70 23.66 -11.29 3.27
CA GLY A 70 23.97 -11.60 1.88
C GLY A 70 22.76 -12.04 1.07
N LYS A 71 22.76 -11.71 -0.22
CA LYS A 71 21.77 -12.20 -1.19
C LYS A 71 22.37 -13.35 -1.98
N ILE A 72 21.63 -14.44 -2.11
CA ILE A 72 22.04 -15.60 -2.91
C ILE A 72 20.98 -15.90 -3.98
N ALA A 73 21.40 -16.40 -5.13
CA ALA A 73 20.50 -16.90 -6.15
C ALA A 73 20.35 -18.42 -6.00
N VAL A 74 19.11 -18.90 -5.99
CA VAL A 74 18.79 -20.33 -5.85
C VAL A 74 19.26 -21.09 -7.08
N SER A 75 20.09 -22.10 -6.87
CA SER A 75 20.59 -23.00 -7.91
C SER A 75 19.70 -24.23 -8.09
N GLN A 76 19.89 -24.95 -9.20
CA GLN A 76 19.11 -26.16 -9.47
C GLN A 76 19.39 -27.24 -8.42
N GLY A 77 18.33 -27.80 -7.83
CA GLY A 77 18.41 -28.84 -6.81
C GLY A 77 18.57 -28.31 -5.38
N GLU A 78 18.74 -27.00 -5.20
CA GLU A 78 18.73 -26.40 -3.87
C GLU A 78 17.32 -26.36 -3.29
N THR A 79 17.27 -26.50 -1.98
CA THR A 79 16.06 -26.38 -1.19
C THR A 79 16.28 -25.34 -0.12
N LEU A 80 15.19 -24.79 0.43
CA LEU A 80 15.29 -23.85 1.54
C LEU A 80 16.02 -24.50 2.74
N TRP A 81 15.89 -25.81 2.91
CA TRP A 81 16.59 -26.59 3.92
C TRP A 81 18.10 -26.64 3.69
N SER A 82 18.56 -27.00 2.48
CA SER A 82 19.99 -27.11 2.18
C SER A 82 20.69 -25.76 2.32
N ILE A 83 20.08 -24.70 1.80
CA ILE A 83 20.57 -23.31 1.93
C ILE A 83 20.69 -22.91 3.40
N SER A 84 19.66 -23.22 4.20
CA SER A 84 19.66 -22.91 5.63
C SER A 84 20.73 -23.67 6.40
N LEU A 85 21.01 -24.92 6.00
CA LEU A 85 21.98 -25.76 6.68
C LEU A 85 23.42 -25.26 6.46
N GLU A 86 23.68 -24.67 5.31
CA GLU A 86 24.97 -24.07 4.93
C GLU A 86 25.21 -22.69 5.59
N HIS A 87 24.17 -21.89 5.74
CA HIS A 87 24.31 -20.48 6.15
C HIS A 87 23.85 -20.18 7.58
N LYS A 88 23.31 -21.15 8.33
CA LYS A 88 22.87 -20.92 9.71
C LYS A 88 24.05 -20.73 10.67
N PRO A 89 23.87 -19.98 11.76
CA PRO A 89 24.83 -19.94 12.85
C PRO A 89 24.87 -21.27 13.62
N THR A 90 26.02 -21.60 14.22
CA THR A 90 26.28 -22.91 14.84
C THR A 90 25.30 -23.29 15.95
N ASN A 91 24.72 -22.31 16.66
CA ASN A 91 23.82 -22.52 17.79
C ASN A 91 22.33 -22.29 17.45
N MET A 92 21.92 -22.42 16.18
CA MET A 92 20.52 -22.23 15.78
C MET A 92 19.94 -23.49 15.13
N ASP A 93 18.67 -23.79 15.43
CA ASP A 93 17.91 -24.81 14.69
C ASP A 93 17.65 -24.31 13.26
N THR A 94 17.98 -25.15 12.29
CA THR A 94 17.66 -25.03 10.87
C THR A 94 16.22 -24.59 10.62
N ARG A 95 15.24 -25.08 11.40
CA ARG A 95 13.82 -24.71 11.25
C ARG A 95 13.54 -23.24 11.58
N ILE A 96 14.20 -22.72 12.61
CA ILE A 96 14.08 -21.32 13.02
C ILE A 96 14.69 -20.44 11.94
N TYR A 97 15.84 -20.85 11.39
CA TYR A 97 16.50 -20.14 10.30
C TYR A 97 15.65 -20.12 9.02
N ILE A 98 15.00 -21.23 8.66
CA ILE A 98 14.06 -21.30 7.54
C ILE A 98 12.91 -20.29 7.70
N GLU A 99 12.30 -20.22 8.89
CA GLU A 99 11.25 -19.24 9.16
C GLU A 99 11.76 -17.79 9.09
N ALA A 100 13.01 -17.54 9.52
CA ALA A 100 13.64 -16.24 9.36
C ALA A 100 13.86 -15.88 7.89
N ILE A 101 14.36 -16.80 7.05
CA ILE A 101 14.49 -16.57 5.60
C ILE A 101 13.12 -16.26 4.98
N LYS A 102 12.08 -17.02 5.35
CA LYS A 102 10.71 -16.78 4.86
C LYS A 102 10.21 -15.39 5.24
N LYS A 103 10.46 -14.96 6.48
CA LYS A 103 10.06 -13.63 6.98
C LYS A 103 10.77 -12.51 6.22
N VAL A 104 12.09 -12.62 6.02
CA VAL A 104 12.89 -11.62 5.31
C VAL A 104 12.48 -11.50 3.83
N ASN A 105 12.14 -12.62 3.19
CA ASN A 105 11.77 -12.67 1.77
C ASN A 105 10.27 -12.65 1.51
N GLN A 106 9.45 -12.46 2.56
CA GLN A 106 7.98 -12.47 2.49
C GLN A 106 7.41 -13.74 1.81
N LEU A 107 8.04 -14.89 2.04
CA LEU A 107 7.63 -16.17 1.46
C LEU A 107 6.53 -16.80 2.33
N HIS A 108 5.38 -17.06 1.70
CA HIS A 108 4.27 -17.76 2.33
C HIS A 108 4.44 -19.28 2.36
N THR A 109 5.30 -19.82 1.48
CA THR A 109 5.53 -21.26 1.34
C THR A 109 7.03 -21.57 1.40
N THR A 110 7.36 -22.85 1.62
CA THR A 110 8.75 -23.36 1.61
C THR A 110 9.24 -23.65 0.19
N SER A 111 8.38 -23.47 -0.83
CA SER A 111 8.75 -23.71 -2.23
C SER A 111 9.56 -22.54 -2.75
N ILE A 112 10.74 -22.83 -3.29
CA ILE A 112 11.62 -21.85 -3.94
C ILE A 112 11.83 -22.24 -5.39
N GLN A 113 12.07 -21.24 -6.24
CA GLN A 113 12.31 -21.44 -7.67
C GLN A 113 13.77 -21.21 -8.03
N VAL A 114 14.27 -21.95 -9.01
CA VAL A 114 15.63 -21.75 -9.53
C VAL A 114 15.74 -20.34 -10.13
N GLY A 115 16.82 -19.65 -9.81
CA GLY A 115 17.06 -18.25 -10.20
C GLY A 115 16.41 -17.21 -9.28
N GLN A 116 15.60 -17.63 -8.30
CA GLN A 116 15.06 -16.73 -7.30
C GLN A 116 16.17 -16.18 -6.41
N VAL A 117 16.17 -14.87 -6.16
CA VAL A 117 17.13 -14.23 -5.25
C VAL A 117 16.55 -14.21 -3.85
N LEU A 118 17.24 -14.84 -2.91
CA LEU A 118 16.88 -14.88 -1.49
C LEU A 118 17.85 -14.01 -0.68
N ALA A 119 17.30 -13.13 0.16
CA ALA A 119 18.04 -12.40 1.18
C ALA A 119 18.15 -13.28 2.44
N LEU A 120 19.37 -13.52 2.90
CA LEU A 120 19.60 -14.35 4.08
C LEU A 120 19.54 -13.49 5.35
N PRO A 121 18.99 -14.01 6.45
CA PRO A 121 18.99 -13.33 7.74
C PRO A 121 20.41 -13.34 8.34
N GLN A 122 20.96 -12.18 8.70
CA GLN A 122 22.20 -12.10 9.45
C GLN A 122 21.89 -12.03 10.94
N PHE A 123 22.37 -13.02 11.69
CA PHE A 123 22.40 -13.01 13.15
C PHE A 123 23.81 -12.62 13.58
N ALA A 124 23.93 -11.69 14.54
CA ALA A 124 25.21 -11.42 15.16
C ALA A 124 25.65 -12.67 15.94
N GLU A 125 26.85 -13.18 15.65
CA GLU A 125 27.48 -14.29 16.39
C GLU A 125 27.93 -13.87 17.79
#